data_AF-A0AAN7H4T1-F1
#
_entry.id   AF-A0AAN7H4T1-F1
#
_cell.length_a   1.000
_cell.length_b   1.000
_cell.length_c   1.000
_cell.angle_alpha   90.00
_cell.angle_beta   90.00
_cell.angle_gamma   90.00
#
_symmetry.space_group_name_H-M   'P 1'
#
loop_
_entity.id
_entity.type
_entity.pdbx_description
1 polymer ?
#
loop_
_entity_poly.entity_id
_entity_poly.type
_entity_poly.pdbx_seq_one_letter_code
_entity_poly.pdbx_strand_id
1 'polypeptide(L)'
;MTTCGLGIHLAIRIAQTCRDHLNWNSRRPGPFISMCTNWNKALARRSQYLDQGATSVVIVAVWLKGLSAVYDAYDLAASLGIPDSNRDWHLHEVLVLGGIWADQYRILVRFDGVGEPERALLLFDRFAARPRIPPAFIEGLPKRIELGMAPLPYATNRLRDAIYSNTGTRDDVKFYELVISIIVLNLGLLLIYSSAGGNQP
;
A
#
# COMPACT_ATOMS: atom_id res chain seq x y z
N MET A 1 -38.29 18.40 -16.24
CA MET A 1 -37.05 19.19 -16.30
C MET A 1 -36.53 19.40 -14.88
N THR A 2 -35.68 18.52 -14.34
CA THR A 2 -35.01 18.75 -13.02
C THR A 2 -33.81 17.82 -12.78
N THR A 3 -33.21 17.22 -13.81
CA THR A 3 -32.05 16.32 -13.66
C THR A 3 -30.70 17.07 -13.62
N CYS A 4 -30.64 18.32 -14.12
CA CYS A 4 -29.40 19.13 -14.09
C CYS A 4 -28.99 19.58 -12.68
N GLY A 5 -29.94 19.89 -11.79
CA GLY A 5 -29.63 20.44 -10.47
C GLY A 5 -29.01 19.42 -9.50
N LEU A 6 -29.48 18.17 -9.53
CA LEU A 6 -28.96 17.10 -8.67
C LEU A 6 -27.51 16.70 -9.03
N GLY A 7 -27.19 16.66 -10.33
CA GLY A 7 -25.86 16.29 -10.82
C GLY A 7 -24.78 17.30 -10.44
N ILE A 8 -25.09 18.59 -10.54
CA ILE A 8 -24.16 19.67 -10.16
C ILE A 8 -23.92 19.67 -8.64
N HIS A 9 -24.98 19.51 -7.84
CA HIS A 9 -24.87 19.51 -6.39
C HIS A 9 -24.09 18.29 -5.85
N LEU A 10 -24.22 17.13 -6.51
CA LEU A 10 -23.45 15.93 -6.19
C LEU A 10 -21.98 16.10 -6.58
N ALA A 11 -21.70 16.64 -7.78
CA ALA A 11 -20.33 16.89 -8.23
C ALA A 11 -19.57 17.87 -7.33
N ILE A 12 -20.22 18.96 -6.91
CA ILE A 12 -19.65 19.93 -5.95
C ILE A 12 -19.32 19.24 -4.63
N ARG A 13 -20.22 18.38 -4.12
CA ARG A 13 -20.02 17.68 -2.84
C ARG A 13 -18.87 16.67 -2.92
N ILE A 14 -18.73 15.96 -4.02
CA ILE A 14 -17.60 15.06 -4.26
C ILE A 14 -16.30 15.85 -4.32
N ALA A 15 -16.25 16.93 -5.11
CA ALA A 15 -15.07 17.78 -5.22
C ALA A 15 -14.63 18.35 -3.86
N GLN A 16 -15.58 18.80 -3.03
CA GLN A 16 -15.27 19.26 -1.68
C GLN A 16 -14.75 18.13 -0.79
N THR A 17 -15.35 16.94 -0.86
CA THR A 17 -14.90 15.77 -0.09
C THR A 17 -13.47 15.36 -0.50
N CYS A 18 -13.13 15.43 -1.79
CA CYS A 18 -11.77 15.20 -2.27
C CYS A 18 -10.79 16.24 -1.71
N ARG A 19 -11.14 17.53 -1.74
CA ARG A 19 -10.31 18.60 -1.17
C ARG A 19 -10.08 18.40 0.33
N ASP A 20 -11.13 18.09 1.07
CA ASP A 20 -11.07 17.84 2.51
C ASP A 20 -10.20 16.60 2.83
N HIS A 21 -10.17 15.60 1.94
CA HIS A 21 -9.35 14.40 2.11
C HIS A 21 -7.87 14.63 1.78
N LEU A 22 -7.59 15.39 0.72
CA LEU A 22 -6.24 15.71 0.26
C LEU A 22 -5.55 16.74 1.16
N ASN A 23 -6.30 17.56 1.90
CA ASN A 23 -5.69 18.49 2.85
C ASN A 23 -5.20 17.75 4.11
N TRP A 24 -3.90 17.46 4.15
CA TRP A 24 -3.26 16.75 5.26
C TRP A 24 -3.42 17.45 6.63
N ASN A 25 -3.41 18.78 6.66
CA ASN A 25 -3.49 19.57 7.89
C ASN A 25 -4.88 19.61 8.51
N SER A 26 -5.92 19.30 7.71
CA SER A 26 -7.31 19.35 8.16
C SER A 26 -8.11 18.16 7.66
N ARG A 27 -7.45 17.01 7.55
CA ARG A 27 -8.05 15.82 6.94
C ARG A 27 -9.28 15.38 7.72
N ARG A 28 -10.44 15.37 7.05
CA ARG A 28 -11.70 14.92 7.64
C ARG A 28 -11.95 13.44 7.32
N PRO A 29 -12.64 12.70 8.22
CA PRO A 29 -13.19 11.40 7.88
C PRO A 29 -14.02 11.49 6.61
N GLY A 30 -13.80 10.57 5.69
CA GLY A 30 -14.43 10.57 4.38
C GLY A 30 -14.46 9.19 3.77
N PRO A 31 -15.11 9.03 2.61
CA PRO A 31 -15.34 7.73 1.97
C PRO A 31 -14.11 7.19 1.23
N PHE A 32 -12.98 7.90 1.30
CA PHE A 32 -11.74 7.55 0.61
C PHE A 32 -10.79 6.81 1.52
N ILE A 33 -10.18 5.75 0.99
CA ILE A 33 -9.01 5.10 1.58
C ILE A 33 -7.79 5.54 0.77
N SER A 34 -6.80 6.10 1.47
CA SER A 34 -5.52 6.49 0.89
C SER A 34 -4.54 5.32 0.93
N MET A 35 -3.92 5.06 -0.20
CA MET A 35 -2.97 3.97 -0.39
C MET A 35 -1.71 4.50 -1.08
N CYS A 36 -0.56 3.92 -0.78
CA CYS A 36 0.70 4.23 -1.45
C CYS A 36 0.92 3.25 -2.61
N THR A 37 1.51 3.75 -3.70
CA THR A 37 1.89 2.95 -4.87
C THR A 37 3.39 2.68 -4.94
N ASN A 38 4.12 3.04 -3.89
CA ASN A 38 5.57 2.90 -3.80
C ASN A 38 5.97 2.22 -2.48
N TRP A 39 6.78 1.17 -2.57
CA TRP A 39 7.23 0.40 -1.41
C TRP A 39 8.05 1.23 -0.42
N ASN A 40 8.98 2.06 -0.89
CA ASN A 40 9.79 2.91 -0.02
C ASN A 40 8.97 3.99 0.67
N LYS A 41 7.98 4.59 -0.02
CA LYS A 41 7.03 5.52 0.59
C LYS A 41 6.27 4.83 1.73
N ALA A 42 5.91 3.56 1.56
CA ALA A 42 5.24 2.82 2.61
C ALA A 42 6.16 2.43 3.77
N LEU A 43 7.41 2.03 3.50
CA LEU A 43 8.40 1.81 4.56
C LEU A 43 8.67 3.10 5.35
N ALA A 44 8.81 4.24 4.66
CA ALA A 44 9.01 5.54 5.30
C ALA A 44 7.81 5.94 6.17
N ARG A 45 6.59 5.75 5.66
CA ARG A 45 5.37 6.04 6.42
C ARG A 45 5.18 5.08 7.60
N ARG A 46 5.59 3.81 7.45
CA ARG A 46 5.67 2.87 8.58
C ARG A 46 6.64 3.38 9.64
N SER A 47 7.85 3.80 9.26
CA SER A 47 8.84 4.39 10.19
C SER A 47 8.22 5.57 10.94
N GLN A 48 7.61 6.51 10.21
CA GLN A 48 6.95 7.68 10.79
C GLN A 48 5.91 7.30 11.85
N TYR A 49 5.08 6.28 11.61
CA TYR A 49 4.10 5.83 12.61
C TYR A 49 4.78 5.22 13.84
N LEU A 50 5.84 4.43 13.67
CA LEU A 50 6.61 3.87 14.78
C LEU A 50 7.30 4.98 15.59
N ASP A 51 7.87 5.98 14.92
CA ASP A 51 8.49 7.15 15.55
C ASP A 51 7.48 8.00 16.33
N GLN A 52 6.20 7.97 15.94
CA GLN A 52 5.08 8.59 16.64
C GLN A 52 4.51 7.72 17.79
N GLY A 53 5.15 6.59 18.10
CA GLY A 53 4.78 5.72 19.22
C GLY A 53 3.77 4.63 18.88
N ALA A 54 3.49 4.38 17.59
CA ALA A 54 2.66 3.23 17.21
C ALA A 54 3.35 1.93 17.64
N THR A 55 2.62 1.08 18.38
CA THR A 55 3.15 -0.21 18.89
C THR A 55 3.05 -1.34 17.88
N SER A 56 2.28 -1.16 16.81
CA SER A 56 2.17 -2.11 15.70
C SER A 56 1.71 -1.39 14.44
N VAL A 57 2.45 -1.59 13.35
CA VAL A 57 2.14 -1.02 12.04
C VAL A 57 2.25 -2.12 11.00
N VAL A 58 1.19 -2.31 10.23
CA VAL A 58 1.09 -3.35 9.21
C VAL A 58 1.08 -2.72 7.83
N ILE A 59 1.96 -3.20 6.98
CA ILE A 59 1.92 -2.91 5.55
C ILE A 59 1.11 -4.02 4.87
N VAL A 60 0.02 -3.66 4.20
CA VAL A 60 -0.92 -4.57 3.51
C VAL A 60 -0.84 -4.34 2.01
N ALA A 61 -0.30 -5.30 1.26
CA ALA A 61 -0.32 -5.25 -0.19
C ALA A 61 -1.72 -5.62 -0.71
N VAL A 62 -2.32 -4.78 -1.56
CA VAL A 62 -3.68 -4.97 -2.07
C VAL A 62 -3.75 -4.83 -3.59
N TRP A 63 -4.32 -5.81 -4.27
CA TRP A 63 -4.53 -5.85 -5.71
C TRP A 63 -5.58 -4.84 -6.21
N LEU A 64 -5.10 -3.73 -6.77
CA LEU A 64 -5.94 -2.64 -7.27
C LEU A 64 -6.42 -2.82 -8.72
N LYS A 65 -5.77 -3.69 -9.51
CA LYS A 65 -6.17 -3.86 -10.92
C LYS A 65 -7.61 -4.36 -11.00
N GLY A 66 -8.42 -3.69 -11.83
CA GLY A 66 -9.84 -3.96 -11.97
C GLY A 66 -10.68 -3.59 -10.74
N LEU A 67 -10.16 -2.82 -9.78
CA LEU A 67 -10.97 -2.17 -8.76
C LEU A 67 -11.55 -0.87 -9.35
N SER A 68 -12.86 -0.68 -9.24
CA SER A 68 -13.53 0.54 -9.67
C SER A 68 -13.26 1.69 -8.69
N ALA A 69 -13.39 2.93 -9.17
CA ALA A 69 -13.31 4.14 -8.34
C ALA A 69 -11.98 4.28 -7.58
N VAL A 70 -10.88 3.93 -8.26
CA VAL A 70 -9.51 4.22 -7.85
C VAL A 70 -9.04 5.47 -8.61
N TYR A 71 -8.56 6.46 -7.88
CA TYR A 71 -8.12 7.74 -8.44
C TYR A 71 -6.66 7.98 -8.08
N ASP A 72 -5.88 8.46 -9.05
CA ASP A 72 -4.55 9.00 -8.74
C ASP A 72 -4.71 10.29 -7.92
N ALA A 73 -4.10 10.34 -6.74
CA ALA A 73 -4.28 11.45 -5.81
C ALA A 73 -3.58 12.73 -6.28
N TYR A 74 -2.44 12.59 -6.99
CA TYR A 74 -1.69 13.71 -7.53
C TYR A 74 -2.46 14.39 -8.68
N ASP A 75 -2.98 13.58 -9.62
CA ASP A 75 -3.79 14.07 -10.73
C ASP A 75 -5.11 14.68 -10.24
N LEU A 76 -5.74 14.05 -9.24
CA LEU A 76 -6.95 14.58 -8.62
C LEU A 76 -6.65 15.92 -7.93
N ALA A 77 -5.56 16.03 -7.18
CA ALA A 77 -5.12 17.29 -6.56
C ALA A 77 -4.90 18.40 -7.60
N ALA A 78 -4.28 18.05 -8.74
CA ALA A 78 -4.09 18.95 -9.88
C ALA A 78 -5.42 19.47 -10.43
N SER A 79 -6.37 18.56 -10.68
CA SER A 79 -7.70 18.90 -11.21
C SER A 79 -8.51 19.82 -10.27
N LEU A 80 -8.22 19.77 -8.97
CA LEU A 80 -8.90 20.57 -7.94
C LEU A 80 -8.23 21.93 -7.69
N GLY A 81 -7.12 22.23 -8.37
CA GLY A 81 -6.36 23.48 -8.26
C GLY A 81 -5.46 23.54 -7.02
N ILE A 82 -5.04 22.40 -6.47
CA ILE A 82 -4.09 22.36 -5.35
C ILE A 82 -2.70 22.77 -5.85
N PRO A 83 -1.98 23.68 -5.15
CA PRO A 83 -0.63 24.11 -5.57
C PRO A 83 0.39 22.97 -5.55
N ASP A 84 1.37 23.02 -6.46
CA ASP A 84 2.39 21.98 -6.69
C ASP A 84 3.12 21.56 -5.41
N SER A 85 3.48 22.54 -4.57
CA SER A 85 4.13 22.31 -3.27
C SER A 85 3.34 21.38 -2.35
N ASN A 86 2.02 21.36 -2.49
CA ASN A 86 1.11 20.53 -1.72
C ASN A 86 0.71 19.27 -2.51
N ARG A 87 0.75 19.30 -3.86
CA ARG A 87 0.51 18.14 -4.71
C ARG A 87 1.57 17.07 -4.53
N ASP A 88 2.83 17.47 -4.33
CA ASP A 88 3.96 16.54 -4.18
C ASP A 88 3.79 15.56 -3.00
N TRP A 89 3.01 15.94 -1.98
CA TRP A 89 2.68 15.04 -0.86
C TRP A 89 1.87 13.81 -1.30
N HIS A 90 1.14 13.95 -2.41
CA HIS A 90 0.29 12.93 -3.02
C HIS A 90 0.99 12.13 -4.13
N LEU A 91 2.28 12.36 -4.38
CA LEU A 91 3.04 11.52 -5.33
C LEU A 91 3.04 10.06 -4.87
N HIS A 92 2.72 9.14 -5.78
CA HIS A 92 2.55 7.72 -5.46
C HIS A 92 1.44 7.44 -4.44
N GLU A 93 0.39 8.26 -4.43
CA GLU A 93 -0.81 8.02 -3.63
C GLU A 93 -2.00 7.77 -4.55
N VAL A 94 -2.83 6.79 -4.19
CA VAL A 94 -4.11 6.54 -4.84
C VAL A 94 -5.22 6.58 -3.80
N LEU A 95 -6.38 7.09 -4.21
CA LEU A 95 -7.59 7.14 -3.41
C LEU A 95 -8.58 6.10 -3.90
N VAL A 96 -9.03 5.23 -3.00
CA VAL A 96 -10.09 4.26 -3.27
C VAL A 96 -11.38 4.77 -2.66
N LEU A 97 -12.38 5.07 -3.49
CA LEU A 97 -13.71 5.50 -3.03
C LEU A 97 -14.57 4.29 -2.67
N GLY A 98 -15.17 4.30 -1.48
CA GLY A 98 -16.07 3.22 -1.03
C GLY A 98 -15.34 1.99 -0.47
N GLY A 99 -14.01 2.05 -0.39
CA GLY A 99 -13.16 1.05 0.25
C GLY A 99 -12.95 -0.24 -0.55
N ILE A 100 -12.43 -1.25 0.13
CA ILE A 100 -12.10 -2.57 -0.43
C ILE A 100 -12.93 -3.60 0.33
N TRP A 101 -13.74 -4.37 -0.40
CA TRP A 101 -14.64 -5.35 0.19
C TRP A 101 -13.91 -6.68 0.40
N ALA A 102 -14.23 -7.37 1.50
CA ALA A 102 -13.53 -8.60 1.90
C ALA A 102 -13.73 -9.75 0.91
N ASP A 103 -14.92 -9.83 0.29
CA ASP A 103 -15.31 -10.84 -0.70
C ASP A 103 -14.61 -10.67 -2.06
N GLN A 104 -13.85 -9.59 -2.25
CA GLN A 104 -13.07 -9.35 -3.46
C GLN A 104 -11.69 -10.00 -3.42
N TYR A 105 -11.27 -10.56 -2.27
CA TYR A 105 -9.99 -11.27 -2.09
C TYR A 105 -8.78 -10.49 -2.63
N ARG A 106 -8.76 -9.16 -2.40
CA ARG A 106 -7.74 -8.26 -2.96
C ARG A 106 -6.48 -8.15 -2.10
N ILE A 107 -6.51 -8.56 -0.85
CA ILE A 107 -5.32 -8.56 0.00
C ILE A 107 -4.38 -9.65 -0.50
N LEU A 108 -3.16 -9.27 -0.88
CA LEU A 108 -2.13 -10.20 -1.33
C LEU A 108 -1.31 -10.70 -0.15
N VAL A 109 -0.72 -9.77 0.60
CA VAL A 109 0.24 -10.06 1.66
C VAL A 109 0.16 -9.01 2.75
N ARG A 110 0.43 -9.41 3.99
CA ARG A 110 0.63 -8.53 5.14
C ARG A 110 2.08 -8.62 5.59
N PHE A 111 2.68 -7.47 5.86
CA PHE A 111 4.03 -7.33 6.37
C PHE A 111 3.95 -6.60 7.72
N ASP A 112 4.05 -7.38 8.78
CA ASP A 112 3.96 -6.90 10.16
C ASP A 112 5.36 -6.65 10.77
N GLY A 113 5.38 -6.16 12.02
CA GLY A 113 6.58 -6.03 12.85
C GLY A 113 6.93 -4.59 13.18
N VAL A 114 7.77 -4.39 14.21
CA VAL A 114 8.15 -3.08 14.76
C VAL A 114 9.63 -2.71 14.54
N GLY A 115 10.44 -3.62 13.97
CA GLY A 115 11.87 -3.39 13.73
C GLY A 115 12.22 -2.72 12.40
N GLU A 116 13.48 -2.37 12.22
CA GLU A 116 14.00 -1.86 10.95
C GLU A 116 13.83 -2.89 9.82
N PRO A 117 13.38 -2.47 8.62
CA PRO A 117 13.30 -3.37 7.47
C PRO A 117 14.68 -3.93 7.07
N GLU A 118 14.75 -5.24 6.91
CA GLU A 118 15.97 -6.00 6.60
C GLU A 118 15.99 -6.47 5.15
N ARG A 119 17.18 -6.73 4.59
CA ARG A 119 17.29 -7.28 3.23
C ARG A 119 16.86 -8.74 3.21
N ALA A 120 16.01 -9.09 2.24
CA ALA A 120 15.63 -10.46 1.97
C ALA A 120 15.90 -10.81 0.51
N LEU A 121 16.15 -12.08 0.23
CA LEU A 121 16.29 -12.58 -1.13
C LEU A 121 14.92 -12.91 -1.70
N LEU A 122 14.57 -12.24 -2.81
CA LEU A 122 13.45 -12.59 -3.67
C LEU A 122 13.97 -13.09 -5.01
N LEU A 123 13.66 -14.34 -5.33
CA LEU A 123 13.84 -14.93 -6.65
C LEU A 123 12.51 -14.92 -7.39
N PHE A 124 12.52 -14.40 -8.61
CA PHE A 124 11.39 -14.42 -9.53
C PHE A 124 11.93 -14.69 -10.94
N ASP A 125 11.52 -15.83 -11.50
CA ASP A 125 12.11 -16.37 -12.74
C ASP A 125 13.65 -16.48 -12.63
N ARG A 126 14.41 -15.82 -13.54
CA ARG A 126 15.88 -15.82 -13.54
C ARG A 126 16.49 -14.60 -12.83
N PHE A 127 15.67 -13.80 -12.16
CA PHE A 127 16.10 -12.58 -11.50
C PHE A 127 16.12 -12.75 -9.98
N ALA A 128 17.14 -12.15 -9.37
CA ALA A 128 17.29 -12.05 -7.93
C ALA A 128 17.21 -10.58 -7.52
N ALA A 129 16.42 -10.30 -6.50
CA ALA A 129 16.33 -8.98 -5.90
C ALA A 129 16.46 -9.03 -4.39
N ARG A 130 16.88 -7.90 -3.83
CA ARG A 130 17.26 -7.77 -2.42
C ARG A 130 16.53 -6.60 -1.75
N PRO A 131 15.19 -6.55 -1.77
CA PRO A 131 14.44 -5.46 -1.16
C PRO A 131 14.56 -5.48 0.36
N ARG A 132 14.24 -4.33 0.97
CA ARG A 132 14.05 -4.24 2.43
C ARG A 132 12.63 -4.68 2.77
N ILE A 133 12.48 -5.63 3.68
CA ILE A 133 11.21 -6.20 4.11
C ILE A 133 11.11 -6.11 5.65
N PRO A 134 9.93 -5.80 6.22
CA PRO A 134 9.72 -5.84 7.67
C PRO A 134 10.17 -7.17 8.29
N PRO A 135 10.90 -7.13 9.43
CA PRO A 135 11.65 -8.28 9.94
C PRO A 135 10.74 -9.46 10.32
N ALA A 136 9.54 -9.21 10.86
CA ALA A 136 8.62 -10.28 11.24
C ALA A 136 8.19 -11.13 10.03
N PHE A 137 8.15 -10.56 8.82
CA PHE A 137 7.81 -11.31 7.62
C PHE A 137 8.92 -12.31 7.24
N ILE A 138 10.18 -12.03 7.58
CA ILE A 138 11.33 -12.85 7.18
C ILE A 138 11.92 -13.69 8.32
N GLU A 139 11.35 -13.57 9.51
CA GLU A 139 11.74 -14.33 10.69
C GLU A 139 11.59 -15.85 10.45
N GLY A 140 12.59 -16.62 10.89
CA GLY A 140 12.64 -18.07 10.75
C GLY A 140 12.78 -18.58 9.31
N LEU A 141 12.95 -17.72 8.31
CA LEU A 141 13.19 -18.17 6.94
C LEU A 141 14.59 -18.78 6.79
N PRO A 142 14.73 -19.83 5.96
CA PRO A 142 16.03 -20.33 5.59
C PRO A 142 16.83 -19.25 4.87
N LYS A 143 18.12 -19.16 5.19
CA LYS A 143 19.04 -18.27 4.48
C LYS A 143 19.58 -18.97 3.24
N ARG A 144 19.69 -18.25 2.13
CA ARG A 144 20.33 -18.72 0.90
C ARG A 144 21.54 -17.85 0.57
N ILE A 145 22.56 -18.49 0.02
CA ILE A 145 23.80 -17.86 -0.45
C ILE A 145 23.70 -17.72 -1.96
N GLU A 146 23.89 -16.51 -2.46
CA GLU A 146 24.23 -16.28 -3.87
C GLU A 146 25.74 -16.09 -3.98
N LEU A 147 26.32 -16.47 -5.12
CA LEU A 147 27.77 -16.53 -5.32
C LEU A 147 28.44 -15.21 -4.91
N GLY A 148 29.37 -15.27 -3.95
CA GLY A 148 30.11 -14.08 -3.47
C GLY A 148 29.31 -13.14 -2.55
N MET A 149 28.13 -13.55 -2.07
CA MET A 149 27.24 -12.71 -1.25
C MET A 149 27.01 -13.28 0.15
N ALA A 150 26.72 -12.38 1.10
CA ALA A 150 26.26 -12.78 2.43
C ALA A 150 24.92 -13.54 2.35
N PRO A 151 24.69 -14.55 3.22
CA PRO A 151 23.42 -15.29 3.25
C PRO A 151 22.25 -14.36 3.61
N LEU A 152 21.18 -14.38 2.80
CA LEU A 152 19.96 -13.61 3.04
C LEU A 152 18.75 -14.52 3.26
N PRO A 153 17.77 -14.13 4.11
CA PRO A 153 16.50 -14.85 4.25
C PRO A 153 15.78 -14.99 2.90
N TYR A 154 15.38 -16.22 2.54
CA TYR A 154 14.72 -16.51 1.27
C TYR A 154 13.19 -16.36 1.37
N ALA A 155 12.64 -15.25 0.87
CA ALA A 155 11.25 -14.86 1.09
C ALA A 155 10.28 -15.20 -0.06
N THR A 156 10.75 -15.68 -1.21
CA THR A 156 9.90 -15.99 -2.37
C THR A 156 8.74 -16.93 -2.03
N ASN A 157 9.02 -18.07 -1.40
CA ASN A 157 7.98 -19.07 -1.13
C ASN A 157 6.97 -18.52 -0.13
N ARG A 158 7.42 -17.80 0.90
CA ARG A 158 6.52 -17.17 1.87
C ARG A 158 5.61 -16.12 1.23
N LEU A 159 6.09 -15.34 0.26
CA LEU A 159 5.22 -14.44 -0.51
C LEU A 159 4.16 -15.22 -1.30
N ARG A 160 4.56 -16.29 -1.99
CA ARG A 160 3.64 -17.13 -2.77
C ARG A 160 2.58 -17.79 -1.88
N ASP A 161 3.01 -18.31 -0.74
CA ASP A 161 2.12 -18.94 0.24
C ASP A 161 1.16 -17.91 0.83
N ALA A 162 1.63 -16.69 1.17
CA ALA A 162 0.77 -15.63 1.66
C ALA A 162 -0.28 -15.19 0.63
N ILE A 163 0.10 -15.04 -0.66
CA ILE A 163 -0.85 -14.76 -1.74
C ILE A 163 -1.88 -15.87 -1.85
N TYR A 164 -1.45 -17.13 -1.83
CA TYR A 164 -2.36 -18.26 -1.89
C TYR A 164 -3.32 -18.30 -0.69
N SER A 165 -2.82 -18.09 0.52
CA SER A 165 -3.63 -18.07 1.74
C SER A 165 -4.68 -16.96 1.74
N ASN A 166 -4.38 -15.79 1.17
CA ASN A 166 -5.30 -14.66 1.17
C ASN A 166 -6.26 -14.63 -0.03
N THR A 167 -5.87 -15.24 -1.16
CA THR A 167 -6.65 -15.17 -2.41
C THR A 167 -7.24 -16.50 -2.86
N GLY A 168 -6.86 -17.61 -2.21
CA GLY A 168 -7.24 -18.97 -2.58
C GLY A 168 -6.63 -19.48 -3.88
N THR A 169 -5.76 -18.70 -4.53
CA THR A 169 -5.22 -19.03 -5.86
C THR A 169 -3.71 -18.83 -5.94
N ARG A 170 -3.02 -19.76 -6.60
CA ARG A 170 -1.61 -19.58 -6.97
C ARG A 170 -1.54 -18.79 -8.27
N ASP A 171 -1.41 -17.49 -8.12
CA ASP A 171 -1.47 -16.54 -9.24
C ASP A 171 -0.09 -15.91 -9.46
N ASP A 172 0.60 -16.36 -10.51
CA ASP A 172 1.92 -15.87 -10.87
C ASP A 172 1.89 -14.39 -11.29
N VAL A 173 0.79 -13.90 -11.85
CA VAL A 173 0.66 -12.49 -12.23
C VAL A 173 0.63 -11.63 -10.98
N LYS A 174 -0.21 -11.97 -9.99
CA LYS A 174 -0.24 -11.26 -8.69
C LYS A 174 1.11 -11.32 -7.99
N PHE A 175 1.80 -12.47 -8.06
CA PHE A 175 3.12 -12.63 -7.47
C PHE A 175 4.15 -11.71 -8.15
N TYR A 176 4.26 -11.74 -9.48
CA TYR A 176 5.24 -10.93 -10.21
C TYR A 176 4.99 -9.44 -10.02
N GLU A 177 3.74 -8.99 -10.12
CA GLU A 177 3.37 -7.59 -9.92
C GLU A 177 3.72 -7.14 -8.50
N LEU A 178 3.44 -7.94 -7.47
CA LEU A 178 3.83 -7.63 -6.10
C LEU A 178 5.35 -7.53 -5.95
N VAL A 179 6.09 -8.51 -6.48
CA VAL A 179 7.55 -8.53 -6.41
C VAL A 179 8.13 -7.28 -7.10
N ILE A 180 7.62 -6.94 -8.27
CA ILE A 180 8.00 -5.72 -8.98
C ILE A 180 7.65 -4.47 -8.15
N SER A 181 6.47 -4.37 -7.55
CA SER A 181 6.10 -3.25 -6.66
C SER A 181 7.01 -3.10 -5.44
N ILE A 182 7.54 -4.21 -4.91
CA ILE A 182 8.49 -4.22 -3.79
C ILE A 182 9.90 -3.78 -4.24
N ILE A 183 10.30 -4.14 -5.45
CA ILE A 183 11.67 -3.91 -5.96
C ILE A 183 11.79 -2.55 -6.66
N VAL A 184 10.80 -2.19 -7.47
CA VAL A 184 10.81 -1.03 -8.35
C VAL A 184 10.17 0.15 -7.63
N LEU A 185 10.84 1.29 -7.72
CA LEU A 185 10.43 2.59 -7.16
C LEU A 185 9.11 3.15 -7.73
N ASN A 186 8.29 2.39 -8.48
CA ASN A 186 7.16 2.97 -9.19
C ASN A 186 6.15 1.99 -9.80
N LEU A 187 5.61 1.02 -9.06
CA LEU A 187 4.42 0.27 -9.53
C LEU A 187 3.47 -0.02 -8.38
N GLY A 188 2.20 0.37 -8.56
CA GLY A 188 1.33 0.70 -7.44
C GLY A 188 0.66 -0.43 -6.71
N LEU A 189 0.97 -0.61 -5.42
CA LEU A 189 0.27 -1.56 -4.56
C LEU A 189 0.69 -1.48 -3.08
N LEU A 190 0.02 -0.68 -2.22
CA LEU A 190 0.22 -0.74 -0.76
C LEU A 190 -0.77 0.07 0.09
N LEU A 191 -1.49 -0.60 0.99
CA LEU A 191 -2.21 0.02 2.10
C LEU A 191 -1.37 -0.12 3.37
N ILE A 192 -1.32 0.90 4.22
CA ILE A 192 -0.72 0.78 5.56
C ILE A 192 -1.85 0.92 6.55
N TYR A 193 -2.00 -0.08 7.41
CA TYR A 193 -2.96 -0.07 8.49
C TYR A 193 -2.19 0.00 9.82
N SER A 194 -2.50 1.00 10.64
CA SER A 194 -2.02 1.11 12.02
C SER A 194 -3.19 0.81 12.95
N SER A 195 -3.07 -0.27 13.73
CA SER A 195 -4.00 -0.55 14.83
C SER A 195 -3.42 0.07 16.09
N ALA A 196 -3.98 1.18 16.55
CA ALA A 196 -3.77 1.62 17.92
C ALA A 196 -4.52 0.64 18.83
N GLY A 197 -3.81 -0.39 19.31
CA GLY A 197 -4.32 -1.28 20.35
C GLY A 197 -4.50 -0.47 21.63
N GLY A 198 -5.66 0.15 21.79
CA GLY A 198 -6.11 0.66 23.07
C GLY A 198 -6.37 -0.53 23.98
N ASN A 199 -5.53 -0.70 24.99
CA ASN A 199 -5.91 -1.46 26.17
C ASN A 199 -7.18 -0.80 26.73
N GLN A 200 -8.30 -1.50 26.66
CA GLN A 200 -9.38 -1.30 27.62
C GLN A 200 -9.53 -2.57 28.46
N PRO A 201 -9.66 -2.42 29.80
CA PRO A 201 -9.91 -3.52 30.73
C PRO A 201 -11.27 -4.18 30.52
#